data_AF-A0A401W4C4-F1
#
_entry.id   AF-A0A401W4C4-F1
#
_cell.length_a   1.000
_cell.length_b   1.000
_cell.length_c   1.000
_cell.angle_alpha   90.00
_cell.angle_beta   90.00
_cell.angle_gamma   90.00
#
_symmetry.space_group_name_H-M   'P 1'
#
loop_
_entity.id
_entity.type
_entity.pdbx_description
1 polymer ?
#
loop_
_entity_poly.entity_id
_entity_poly.type
_entity_poly.pdbx_seq_one_letter_code
_entity_poly.pdbx_strand_id
1 'polypeptide(L)'
;MNPPTANAAPVAAAPDCSDDLQDLYWPPVHPFRSLDPALVRFLAAPPPAQAAHLARLRADPEAHGRFLHDHLATLYAHSFGYRDGPAAHAPDDDLEIALYAARTRLEHEFLTYGCAPAPVPAPRDQEAAADHLEALAADNPGASHPLFRFLATDATREQIEYFLRCELIRNEIVDDEVALLVVGLQGQQKAVAAANLWDECGRGRLENFHTYWLRRQLGSPAGWEALASYRRDHPWFAKPTSNLFAALLLRPARVQAAYGCFLVFESWVEPHFTLLLEGMTRVGIHDDDMRVYYTAHTRIDPRHSRELCDGLRAQRPRLTPPEVRAALYGAHLAVDTGVRQYDRIRRHLETMGPRSVHAPRPQDH
;
A
#
# COMPACT_ATOMS: atom_id res chain seq x y z
N MET A 1 10.01 -66.36 15.10
CA MET A 1 10.10 -65.27 16.09
C MET A 1 10.47 -64.02 15.33
N ASN A 2 9.50 -63.14 15.05
CA ASN A 2 9.75 -61.84 14.43
C ASN A 2 9.99 -60.79 15.53
N PRO A 3 10.84 -59.78 15.31
CA PRO A 3 11.28 -58.87 16.35
C PRO A 3 10.19 -57.84 16.70
N PRO A 4 10.22 -57.25 17.90
CA PRO A 4 9.25 -56.24 18.30
C PRO A 4 9.50 -54.92 17.57
N THR A 5 8.43 -54.36 17.00
CA THR A 5 8.40 -53.00 16.43
C THR A 5 8.57 -51.96 17.52
N ALA A 6 9.62 -51.14 17.41
CA ALA A 6 9.82 -49.98 18.27
C ALA A 6 8.77 -48.91 17.92
N ASN A 7 7.92 -48.57 18.89
CA ASN A 7 7.08 -47.37 18.81
C ASN A 7 7.99 -46.14 18.89
N ALA A 8 8.07 -45.38 17.81
CA ALA A 8 8.65 -44.04 17.84
C ALA A 8 7.75 -43.15 18.71
N ALA A 9 8.36 -42.49 19.70
CA ALA A 9 7.69 -41.48 20.49
C ALA A 9 7.21 -40.33 19.58
N PRO A 10 6.03 -39.74 19.84
CA PRO A 10 5.59 -38.58 19.08
C PRO A 10 6.60 -37.45 19.25
N VAL A 11 7.10 -36.92 18.14
CA VAL A 11 7.85 -35.67 18.11
C VAL A 11 6.91 -34.60 18.66
N ALA A 12 7.28 -33.99 19.79
CA ALA A 12 6.52 -32.87 20.34
C ALA A 12 6.43 -31.79 19.27
N ALA A 13 5.20 -31.44 18.87
CA ALA A 13 4.96 -30.26 18.06
C ALA A 13 5.58 -29.06 18.79
N ALA A 14 6.31 -28.22 18.06
CA ALA A 14 6.76 -26.94 18.59
C ALA A 14 5.53 -26.18 19.14
N PRO A 15 5.67 -25.43 20.24
CA PRO A 15 4.57 -24.63 20.77
C PRO A 15 4.04 -23.75 19.66
N ASP A 16 2.72 -23.80 19.48
CA ASP A 16 2.01 -23.09 18.43
C ASP A 16 2.11 -21.57 18.72
N CYS A 17 3.05 -20.88 18.08
CA CYS A 17 3.20 -19.43 18.18
C CYS A 17 1.99 -18.66 17.58
N SER A 18 0.99 -19.36 17.05
CA SER A 18 -0.19 -18.74 16.44
C SER A 18 -1.11 -18.02 17.43
N ASP A 19 -1.18 -18.50 18.68
CA ASP A 19 -2.04 -17.92 19.72
C ASP A 19 -1.55 -16.53 20.19
N ASP A 20 -0.24 -16.23 20.10
CA ASP A 20 0.35 -14.95 20.55
C ASP A 20 0.12 -13.80 19.54
N LEU A 21 0.00 -14.11 18.24
CA LEU A 21 -0.11 -13.06 17.20
C LEU A 21 -1.46 -12.35 17.17
N GLN A 22 -2.49 -12.92 17.79
CA GLN A 22 -3.83 -12.32 17.89
C GLN A 22 -4.00 -11.44 19.13
N ASP A 23 -3.13 -11.58 20.13
CA ASP A 23 -3.15 -10.75 21.33
C ASP A 23 -2.58 -9.35 21.08
N LEU A 24 -1.82 -9.20 19.99
CA LEU A 24 -1.23 -7.94 19.57
C LEU A 24 -2.17 -7.18 18.61
N TYR A 25 -2.26 -5.87 18.81
CA TYR A 25 -3.06 -5.00 17.95
C TYR A 25 -2.47 -4.90 16.54
N TRP A 26 -3.35 -4.86 15.54
CA TRP A 26 -3.00 -4.73 14.14
C TRP A 26 -3.77 -3.55 13.51
N PRO A 27 -3.13 -2.71 12.68
CA PRO A 27 -1.69 -2.72 12.38
C PRO A 27 -0.84 -2.29 13.60
N PRO A 28 0.47 -2.59 13.64
CA PRO A 28 1.34 -2.23 14.77
C PRO A 28 1.56 -0.71 14.80
N VAL A 29 0.85 -0.07 15.72
CA VAL A 29 0.83 1.38 15.92
C VAL A 29 0.85 1.72 17.41
N HIS A 30 1.44 2.86 17.75
CA HIS A 30 1.32 3.40 19.09
C HIS A 30 0.01 4.18 19.23
N PRO A 31 -0.65 4.13 20.40
CA PRO A 31 -1.85 4.94 20.64
C PRO A 31 -1.61 6.42 20.35
N PHE A 32 -2.62 7.07 19.75
CA PHE A 32 -2.57 8.48 19.42
C PHE A 32 -2.24 9.33 20.66
N ARG A 33 -1.30 10.27 20.50
CA ARG A 33 -0.88 11.17 21.59
C ARG A 33 -1.23 12.63 21.34
N SER A 34 -0.90 13.12 20.15
CA SER A 34 -1.08 14.52 19.78
C SER A 34 -0.94 14.69 18.27
N LEU A 35 -1.61 15.69 17.72
CA LEU A 35 -1.40 16.11 16.34
C LEU A 35 -0.03 16.77 16.16
N ASP A 36 0.54 16.66 14.96
CA ASP A 36 1.69 17.45 14.57
C ASP A 36 1.39 18.97 14.69
N PRO A 37 2.30 19.79 15.24
CA PRO A 37 2.05 21.22 15.42
C PRO A 37 1.74 21.98 14.12
N ALA A 38 2.25 21.54 12.97
CA ALA A 38 1.91 22.11 11.67
C ALA A 38 0.47 21.76 11.26
N LEU A 39 0.01 20.53 11.55
CA LEU A 39 -1.40 20.16 11.36
C LEU A 39 -2.32 20.98 12.26
N VAL A 40 -1.97 21.16 13.54
CA VAL A 40 -2.75 22.00 14.46
C VAL A 40 -2.91 23.42 13.91
N ARG A 41 -1.82 24.04 13.45
CA ARG A 41 -1.87 25.38 12.82
C ARG A 41 -2.70 25.39 11.55
N PHE A 42 -2.63 24.33 10.75
CA PHE A 42 -3.41 24.20 9.53
C PHE A 42 -4.91 24.09 9.83
N LEU A 43 -5.30 23.24 10.79
CA LEU A 43 -6.69 23.06 11.23
C LEU A 43 -7.28 24.37 11.80
N ALA A 44 -6.50 25.10 12.60
CA ALA A 44 -6.95 26.36 13.20
C ALA A 44 -7.03 27.53 12.19
N ALA A 45 -6.38 27.43 11.03
CA ALA A 45 -6.35 28.50 10.04
C ALA A 45 -7.65 28.56 9.22
N PRO A 46 -8.17 29.76 8.89
CA PRO A 46 -9.34 29.87 8.02
C PRO A 46 -9.03 29.39 6.59
N PRO A 47 -10.06 29.00 5.83
CA PRO A 47 -9.92 28.48 4.46
C PRO A 47 -8.95 29.21 3.53
N PRO A 48 -8.91 30.56 3.46
CA PRO A 48 -7.98 31.25 2.57
C PRO A 48 -6.52 31.13 3.02
N ALA A 49 -6.28 31.08 4.34
CA ALA A 49 -4.94 30.93 4.90
C ALA A 49 -4.38 29.52 4.68
N GLN A 50 -5.23 28.49 4.78
CA GLN A 50 -4.90 27.11 4.40
C GLN A 50 -4.48 27.03 2.92
N ALA A 51 -5.28 27.61 2.02
CA ALA A 51 -4.98 27.62 0.58
C ALA A 51 -3.66 28.36 0.27
N ALA A 52 -3.43 29.52 0.91
CA ALA A 52 -2.19 30.27 0.78
C ALA A 52 -0.97 29.51 1.36
N HIS A 53 -1.16 28.72 2.42
CA HIS A 53 -0.11 27.87 2.95
C HIS A 53 0.30 26.78 1.96
N LEU A 54 -0.67 26.02 1.42
CA LEU A 54 -0.41 24.99 0.42
C LEU A 54 0.22 25.56 -0.85
N ALA A 55 -0.29 26.69 -1.35
CA ALA A 55 0.27 27.37 -2.51
C ALA A 55 1.74 27.77 -2.32
N ARG A 56 2.15 28.19 -1.12
CA ARG A 56 3.56 28.47 -0.81
C ARG A 56 4.40 27.21 -0.77
N LEU A 57 3.89 26.11 -0.19
CA LEU A 57 4.61 24.85 -0.11
C LEU A 57 4.96 24.29 -1.50
N ARG A 58 4.15 24.53 -2.53
CA ARG A 58 4.43 24.08 -3.91
C ARG A 58 5.79 24.51 -4.46
N ALA A 59 6.38 25.60 -3.94
CA ALA A 59 7.71 26.05 -4.34
C ALA A 59 8.84 25.13 -3.85
N ASP A 60 8.56 24.26 -2.87
CA ASP A 60 9.48 23.26 -2.33
C ASP A 60 8.78 21.87 -2.37
N PRO A 61 9.03 21.06 -3.41
CA PRO A 61 8.41 19.74 -3.54
C PRO A 61 8.67 18.79 -2.36
N GLU A 62 9.79 18.95 -1.65
CA GLU A 62 10.13 18.11 -0.50
C GLU A 62 9.33 18.51 0.74
N ALA A 63 9.21 19.81 1.01
CA ALA A 63 8.35 20.32 2.07
C ALA A 63 6.87 20.07 1.78
N HIS A 64 6.45 20.22 0.53
CA HIS A 64 5.09 19.96 0.08
C HIS A 64 4.72 18.48 0.25
N GLY A 65 5.54 17.56 -0.27
CA GLY A 65 5.31 16.12 -0.18
C GLY A 65 5.24 15.64 1.26
N ARG A 66 6.18 16.09 2.10
CA ARG A 66 6.19 15.78 3.54
C ARG A 66 4.92 16.25 4.24
N PHE A 67 4.61 17.54 4.10
CA PHE A 67 3.40 18.10 4.71
C PHE A 67 2.15 17.39 4.23
N LEU A 68 2.03 17.08 2.94
CA LEU A 68 0.85 16.46 2.39
C LEU A 68 0.69 15.01 2.87
N HIS A 69 1.72 14.18 2.69
CA HIS A 69 1.60 12.74 2.91
C HIS A 69 1.67 12.32 4.38
N ASP A 70 2.38 13.05 5.23
CA ASP A 70 2.42 12.75 6.66
C ASP A 70 1.09 13.11 7.33
N HIS A 71 0.50 14.26 6.95
CA HIS A 71 -0.79 14.67 7.48
C HIS A 71 -1.95 13.87 6.88
N LEU A 72 -1.93 13.53 5.59
CA LEU A 72 -2.94 12.62 5.03
C LEU A 72 -2.93 11.26 5.74
N ALA A 73 -1.76 10.67 5.99
CA ALA A 73 -1.67 9.41 6.73
C ALA A 73 -2.29 9.52 8.14
N THR A 74 -2.04 10.62 8.86
CA THR A 74 -2.67 10.88 10.17
C THR A 74 -4.20 10.97 10.06
N LEU A 75 -4.72 11.65 9.03
CA LEU A 75 -6.16 11.82 8.82
C LEU A 75 -6.84 10.51 8.38
N TYR A 76 -6.13 9.65 7.66
CA TYR A 76 -6.62 8.34 7.26
C TYR A 76 -6.63 7.34 8.41
N ALA A 77 -5.65 7.39 9.33
CA ALA A 77 -5.69 6.58 10.54
C ALA A 77 -6.99 6.80 11.34
N HIS A 78 -7.45 8.05 11.45
CA HIS A 78 -8.78 8.36 11.99
C HIS A 78 -9.92 7.80 11.13
N SER A 79 -9.85 7.99 9.80
CA SER A 79 -10.91 7.54 8.88
C SER A 79 -11.10 6.02 8.86
N PHE A 80 -10.02 5.25 9.09
CA PHE A 80 -10.05 3.79 9.21
C PHE A 80 -10.31 3.30 10.65
N GLY A 81 -10.30 4.20 11.63
CA GLY A 81 -10.57 3.85 13.04
C GLY A 81 -9.40 3.16 13.76
N TYR A 82 -8.16 3.36 13.31
CA TYR A 82 -7.00 2.79 13.98
C TYR A 82 -6.60 3.58 15.25
N ARG A 83 -5.93 2.90 16.19
CA ARG A 83 -5.57 3.45 17.52
C ARG A 83 -4.65 4.67 17.48
N ASP A 84 -3.93 4.87 16.39
CA ASP A 84 -3.09 6.05 16.15
C ASP A 84 -3.82 7.20 15.46
N GLY A 85 -5.11 7.04 15.17
CA GLY A 85 -5.97 8.11 14.65
C GLY A 85 -6.34 9.14 15.74
N PRO A 86 -6.36 10.44 15.41
CA PRO A 86 -6.98 11.44 16.30
C PRO A 86 -8.45 11.08 16.57
N ALA A 87 -8.95 11.40 17.77
CA ALA A 87 -10.30 11.05 18.24
C ALA A 87 -10.64 9.55 18.25
N ALA A 88 -9.67 8.64 18.11
CA ALA A 88 -9.93 7.18 18.08
C ALA A 88 -10.43 6.60 19.42
N HIS A 89 -10.23 7.29 20.54
CA HIS A 89 -10.58 6.79 21.88
C HIS A 89 -11.86 7.42 22.46
N ALA A 90 -12.26 8.58 21.97
CA ALA A 90 -13.46 9.28 22.40
C ALA A 90 -13.93 10.20 21.26
N PRO A 91 -15.25 10.23 20.97
CA PRO A 91 -15.82 11.16 20.00
C PRO A 91 -15.50 12.62 20.35
N ASP A 92 -15.21 13.41 19.33
CA ASP A 92 -14.95 14.84 19.43
C ASP A 92 -15.46 15.50 18.14
N ASP A 93 -16.76 15.80 18.12
CA ASP A 93 -17.47 16.27 16.93
C ASP A 93 -16.78 17.47 16.26
N ASP A 94 -16.30 18.44 17.06
CA ASP A 94 -15.64 19.64 16.55
C ASP A 94 -14.30 19.31 15.89
N LEU A 95 -13.51 18.44 16.51
CA LEU A 95 -12.26 17.95 15.93
C LEU A 95 -12.54 17.14 14.66
N GLU A 96 -13.49 16.21 14.68
CA GLU A 96 -13.83 15.34 13.55
C GLU A 96 -14.29 16.16 12.32
N ILE A 97 -15.09 17.21 12.53
CA ILE A 97 -15.45 18.18 11.48
C ILE A 97 -14.20 18.87 10.91
N ALA A 98 -13.29 19.31 11.77
CA ALA A 98 -12.06 19.97 11.34
C ALA A 98 -11.13 19.00 10.56
N LEU A 99 -10.99 17.76 11.02
CA LEU A 99 -10.21 16.71 10.36
C LEU A 99 -10.79 16.39 8.97
N TYR A 100 -12.10 16.23 8.85
CA TYR A 100 -12.77 16.00 7.57
C TYR A 100 -12.57 17.16 6.57
N ALA A 101 -12.67 18.40 7.05
CA ALA A 101 -12.44 19.59 6.25
C ALA A 101 -10.98 19.68 5.76
N ALA A 102 -10.00 19.40 6.63
CA ALA A 102 -8.59 19.35 6.25
C ALA A 102 -8.30 18.22 5.27
N ARG A 103 -8.81 17.01 5.51
CA ARG A 103 -8.64 15.84 4.63
C ARG A 103 -9.11 16.16 3.22
N THR A 104 -10.32 16.71 3.09
CA THR A 104 -10.89 17.12 1.80
C THR A 104 -9.97 18.10 1.03
N ARG A 105 -9.34 19.05 1.75
CA ARG A 105 -8.43 20.03 1.13
C ARG A 105 -7.10 19.42 0.73
N LEU A 106 -6.51 18.59 1.58
CA LEU A 106 -5.24 17.92 1.29
C LEU A 106 -5.38 16.88 0.19
N GLU A 107 -6.49 16.13 0.14
CA GLU A 107 -6.81 15.24 -0.98
C GLU A 107 -6.93 16.02 -2.31
N HIS A 108 -7.62 17.16 -2.29
CA HIS A 108 -7.73 18.00 -3.48
C HIS A 108 -6.38 18.57 -3.92
N GLU A 109 -5.56 19.00 -2.97
CA GLU A 109 -4.19 19.45 -3.22
C GLU A 109 -3.35 18.33 -3.85
N PHE A 110 -3.44 17.12 -3.29
CA PHE A 110 -2.71 15.95 -3.76
C PHE A 110 -3.07 15.62 -5.21
N LEU A 111 -4.36 15.44 -5.48
CA LEU A 111 -4.84 15.01 -6.79
C LEU A 111 -4.66 16.08 -7.88
N THR A 112 -4.60 17.36 -7.49
CA THR A 112 -4.47 18.48 -8.46
C THR A 112 -3.02 18.86 -8.72
N TYR A 113 -2.17 18.86 -7.69
CA TYR A 113 -0.81 19.40 -7.75
C TYR A 113 0.28 18.38 -7.40
N GLY A 114 -0.05 17.26 -6.76
CA GLY A 114 0.89 16.20 -6.42
C GLY A 114 0.99 15.09 -7.47
N CYS A 115 -0.08 14.85 -8.23
CA CYS A 115 -0.12 13.89 -9.33
C CYS A 115 -0.07 14.61 -10.69
N ALA A 116 0.51 13.96 -11.70
CA ALA A 116 0.38 14.39 -13.09
C ALA A 116 0.30 13.16 -14.01
N PRO A 117 -0.83 12.43 -13.99
CA PRO A 117 -0.99 11.22 -14.78
C PRO A 117 -0.91 11.49 -16.28
N ALA A 118 -0.56 10.45 -17.04
CA ALA A 118 -0.62 10.48 -18.49
C ALA A 118 -2.05 10.82 -18.98
N PRO A 119 -2.21 11.37 -20.19
CA PRO A 119 -3.54 11.66 -20.73
C PRO A 119 -4.42 10.41 -20.76
N VAL A 120 -5.58 10.50 -20.11
CA VAL A 120 -6.57 9.43 -20.08
C VAL A 120 -7.26 9.35 -21.44
N PRO A 121 -7.33 8.17 -22.07
CA PRO A 121 -8.01 8.01 -23.35
C PRO A 121 -9.52 8.24 -23.21
N ALA A 122 -10.18 8.55 -24.33
CA ALA A 122 -11.62 8.65 -24.43
C ALA A 122 -12.18 7.40 -25.15
N PRO A 123 -12.37 6.26 -24.45
CA PRO A 123 -12.87 5.05 -25.08
C PRO A 123 -14.31 5.25 -25.56
N ARG A 124 -14.67 4.49 -26.60
CA ARG A 124 -16.02 4.55 -27.21
C ARG A 124 -17.10 3.99 -26.28
N ASP A 125 -16.76 2.96 -25.51
CA ASP A 125 -17.63 2.26 -24.58
C ASP A 125 -16.85 1.61 -23.43
N GLN A 126 -17.58 0.95 -22.52
CA GLN A 126 -17.05 0.28 -21.33
C GLN A 126 -16.13 -0.89 -21.70
N GLU A 127 -16.43 -1.63 -22.76
CA GLU A 127 -15.63 -2.74 -23.24
C GLU A 127 -14.29 -2.26 -23.77
N ALA A 128 -14.26 -1.19 -24.59
CA ALA A 128 -13.01 -0.56 -25.00
C ALA A 128 -12.20 0.02 -23.83
N ALA A 129 -12.87 0.46 -22.76
CA ALA A 129 -12.20 0.88 -21.54
C ALA A 129 -11.56 -0.31 -20.79
N ALA A 130 -12.25 -1.45 -20.72
CA ALA A 130 -11.71 -2.68 -20.15
C ALA A 130 -10.51 -3.19 -20.96
N ASP A 131 -10.58 -3.17 -22.29
CA ASP A 131 -9.45 -3.53 -23.17
C ASP A 131 -8.23 -2.63 -22.90
N HIS A 132 -8.46 -1.31 -22.70
CA HIS A 132 -7.39 -0.37 -22.35
C HIS A 132 -6.78 -0.67 -20.99
N LEU A 133 -7.61 -0.96 -19.98
CA LEU A 133 -7.11 -1.29 -18.63
C LEU A 133 -6.36 -2.62 -18.61
N GLU A 134 -6.79 -3.61 -19.39
CA GLU A 134 -6.09 -4.88 -19.56
C GLU A 134 -4.70 -4.66 -20.17
N ALA A 135 -4.59 -3.81 -21.20
CA ALA A 135 -3.30 -3.45 -21.79
C ALA A 135 -2.41 -2.66 -20.80
N LEU A 136 -2.99 -1.70 -20.06
CA LEU A 136 -2.27 -0.92 -19.05
C LEU A 136 -1.80 -1.78 -17.87
N ALA A 137 -2.59 -2.76 -17.45
CA ALA A 137 -2.23 -3.72 -16.41
C ALA A 137 -1.06 -4.60 -16.83
N ALA A 138 -1.06 -5.05 -18.10
CA ALA A 138 0.01 -5.88 -18.64
C ALA A 138 1.33 -5.10 -18.86
N ASP A 139 1.25 -3.83 -19.26
CA ASP A 139 2.43 -3.00 -19.55
C ASP A 139 2.23 -1.55 -19.10
N ASN A 140 2.93 -1.18 -18.03
CA ASN A 140 3.04 0.19 -17.55
C ASN A 140 4.38 0.42 -16.83
N PRO A 141 4.89 1.66 -16.78
CA PRO A 141 6.18 1.95 -16.15
C PRO A 141 6.27 1.64 -14.66
N GLY A 142 5.14 1.52 -13.96
CA GLY A 142 5.08 1.07 -12.56
C GLY A 142 5.29 -0.43 -12.43
N ALA A 143 4.62 -1.24 -13.27
CA ALA A 143 4.76 -2.70 -13.29
C ALA A 143 6.19 -3.13 -13.65
N SER A 144 6.80 -2.50 -14.64
CA SER A 144 8.18 -2.79 -15.06
C SER A 144 9.22 -1.87 -14.38
N HIS A 145 8.93 -1.32 -13.22
CA HIS A 145 9.77 -0.28 -12.62
C HIS A 145 11.19 -0.81 -12.30
N PRO A 146 12.26 -0.08 -12.67
CA PRO A 146 13.65 -0.53 -12.47
C PRO A 146 14.06 -0.84 -11.03
N LEU A 147 13.33 -0.33 -10.03
CA LEU A 147 13.51 -0.65 -8.60
C LEU A 147 13.52 -2.17 -8.37
N PHE A 148 12.58 -2.90 -8.96
CA PHE A 148 12.43 -4.32 -8.69
C PHE A 148 13.57 -5.14 -9.27
N ARG A 149 14.09 -4.74 -10.43
CA ARG A 149 15.33 -5.33 -10.96
C ARG A 149 16.51 -5.05 -10.03
N PHE A 150 16.67 -3.82 -9.54
CA PHE A 150 17.70 -3.49 -8.55
C PHE A 150 17.59 -4.34 -7.27
N LEU A 151 16.37 -4.55 -6.76
CA LEU A 151 16.13 -5.42 -5.60
C LEU A 151 16.54 -6.87 -5.90
N ALA A 152 16.22 -7.39 -7.08
CA ALA A 152 16.56 -8.74 -7.50
C ALA A 152 18.08 -8.94 -7.63
N THR A 153 18.82 -7.98 -8.21
CA THR A 153 20.22 -8.19 -8.64
C THR A 153 21.27 -7.52 -7.77
N ASP A 154 21.02 -6.32 -7.26
CA ASP A 154 22.09 -5.43 -6.75
C ASP A 154 21.92 -5.04 -5.28
N ALA A 155 20.68 -4.95 -4.79
CA ALA A 155 20.40 -4.46 -3.44
C ALA A 155 21.10 -5.28 -2.35
N THR A 156 21.62 -4.65 -1.30
CA THR A 156 22.16 -5.34 -0.12
C THR A 156 21.04 -5.94 0.72
N ARG A 157 21.40 -6.80 1.69
CA ARG A 157 20.43 -7.37 2.63
C ARG A 157 19.68 -6.28 3.39
N GLU A 158 20.39 -5.25 3.85
CA GLU A 158 19.80 -4.13 4.60
C GLU A 158 18.83 -3.31 3.74
N GLN A 159 19.13 -3.13 2.45
CA GLN A 159 18.25 -2.44 1.51
C GLN A 159 16.97 -3.27 1.23
N ILE A 160 17.10 -4.59 1.11
CA ILE A 160 15.95 -5.48 0.96
C ILE A 160 15.09 -5.47 2.23
N GLU A 161 15.69 -5.62 3.41
CA GLU A 161 14.96 -5.54 4.69
C GLU A 161 14.27 -4.19 4.89
N TYR A 162 14.89 -3.09 4.43
CA TYR A 162 14.23 -1.80 4.38
C TYR A 162 13.00 -1.82 3.47
N PHE A 163 13.13 -2.32 2.25
CA PHE A 163 12.02 -2.38 1.30
C PHE A 163 10.89 -3.29 1.81
N LEU A 164 11.21 -4.42 2.45
CA LEU A 164 10.22 -5.30 3.07
C LEU A 164 9.40 -4.57 4.15
N ARG A 165 9.99 -3.65 4.92
CA ARG A 165 9.22 -2.81 5.86
C ARG A 165 8.30 -1.81 5.13
N CYS A 166 8.72 -1.26 3.99
CA CYS A 166 7.86 -0.43 3.17
C CYS A 166 6.66 -1.23 2.64
N GLU A 167 6.90 -2.42 2.11
CA GLU A 167 5.84 -3.31 1.62
C GLU A 167 4.91 -3.76 2.74
N LEU A 168 5.45 -4.10 3.91
CA LEU A 168 4.63 -4.46 5.06
C LEU A 168 3.66 -3.32 5.43
N ILE A 169 4.16 -2.09 5.56
CA ILE A 169 3.31 -0.92 5.87
C ILE A 169 2.27 -0.65 4.79
N ARG A 170 2.62 -0.80 3.49
CA ARG A 170 1.64 -0.60 2.41
C ARG A 170 0.52 -1.63 2.48
N ASN A 171 0.84 -2.89 2.80
CA ASN A 171 -0.07 -4.01 2.59
C ASN A 171 -0.85 -4.44 3.85
N GLU A 172 -0.52 -3.89 5.02
CA GLU A 172 -1.10 -4.33 6.29
C GLU A 172 -2.60 -4.05 6.48
N ILE A 173 -3.19 -3.20 5.65
CA ILE A 173 -4.60 -2.78 5.73
C ILE A 173 -5.38 -3.07 4.44
N VAL A 174 -4.85 -3.90 3.54
CA VAL A 174 -5.46 -4.13 2.22
C VAL A 174 -6.87 -4.69 2.34
N ASP A 175 -7.13 -5.55 3.33
CA ASP A 175 -8.47 -6.07 3.62
C ASP A 175 -9.46 -4.93 3.92
N ASP A 176 -9.09 -3.95 4.74
CA ASP A 176 -9.91 -2.76 5.01
C ASP A 176 -10.07 -1.86 3.77
N GLU A 177 -9.01 -1.71 2.96
CA GLU A 177 -9.06 -0.96 1.70
C GLU A 177 -10.05 -1.59 0.70
N VAL A 178 -10.02 -2.92 0.54
CA VAL A 178 -10.94 -3.65 -0.34
C VAL A 178 -12.35 -3.67 0.23
N ALA A 179 -12.51 -3.73 1.55
CA ALA A 179 -13.82 -3.61 2.19
C ALA A 179 -14.49 -2.27 1.86
N LEU A 180 -13.74 -1.17 1.88
CA LEU A 180 -14.23 0.14 1.46
C LEU A 180 -14.48 0.22 -0.05
N LEU A 181 -13.66 -0.44 -0.87
CA LEU A 181 -13.86 -0.49 -2.32
C LEU A 181 -15.21 -1.10 -2.70
N VAL A 182 -15.66 -2.12 -1.98
CA VAL A 182 -16.95 -2.80 -2.22
C VAL A 182 -18.14 -1.84 -2.05
N VAL A 183 -18.01 -0.81 -1.19
CA VAL A 183 -19.08 0.15 -0.91
C VAL A 183 -19.37 1.01 -2.15
N GLY A 184 -20.64 1.07 -2.55
CA GLY A 184 -21.10 1.89 -3.68
C GLY A 184 -20.98 1.22 -5.05
N LEU A 185 -20.04 0.28 -5.27
CA LEU A 185 -19.99 -0.54 -6.49
C LEU A 185 -21.31 -1.28 -6.70
N GLN A 186 -21.59 -1.74 -7.92
CA GLN A 186 -22.81 -2.47 -8.28
C GLN A 186 -22.45 -3.64 -9.19
N GLY A 187 -23.38 -4.57 -9.42
CA GLY A 187 -23.26 -5.58 -10.47
C GLY A 187 -21.97 -6.39 -10.40
N GLN A 188 -21.33 -6.58 -11.56
CA GLN A 188 -20.13 -7.40 -11.69
C GLN A 188 -18.90 -6.78 -11.03
N GLN A 189 -18.74 -5.44 -11.06
CA GLN A 189 -17.67 -4.77 -10.33
C GLN A 189 -17.76 -5.05 -8.81
N LYS A 190 -18.98 -5.05 -8.24
CA LYS A 190 -19.16 -5.44 -6.84
C LYS A 190 -18.82 -6.91 -6.61
N ALA A 191 -19.30 -7.79 -7.49
CA ALA A 191 -19.09 -9.23 -7.33
C ALA A 191 -17.59 -9.58 -7.28
N VAL A 192 -16.79 -9.00 -8.18
CA VAL A 192 -15.34 -9.26 -8.23
C VAL A 192 -14.60 -8.63 -7.05
N ALA A 193 -14.97 -7.40 -6.64
CA ALA A 193 -14.37 -6.75 -5.46
C ALA A 193 -14.71 -7.51 -4.16
N ALA A 194 -15.92 -8.06 -4.04
CA ALA A 194 -16.32 -8.87 -2.90
C ALA A 194 -15.61 -10.24 -2.86
N ALA A 195 -15.37 -10.85 -4.03
CA ALA A 195 -14.57 -12.07 -4.14
C ALA A 195 -13.11 -11.82 -3.75
N ASN A 196 -12.55 -10.68 -4.17
CA ASN A 196 -11.21 -10.26 -3.77
C ASN A 196 -11.12 -10.05 -2.24
N LEU A 197 -12.08 -9.33 -1.61
CA LEU A 197 -12.14 -9.20 -0.15
C LEU A 197 -12.21 -10.56 0.56
N TRP A 198 -13.01 -11.49 0.02
CA TRP A 198 -13.13 -12.83 0.59
C TRP A 198 -11.80 -13.59 0.56
N ASP A 199 -11.00 -13.42 -0.49
CA ASP A 199 -9.68 -14.02 -0.60
C ASP A 199 -8.66 -13.30 0.33
N GLU A 200 -8.67 -11.97 0.42
CA GLU A 200 -7.84 -11.19 1.38
C GLU A 200 -8.09 -11.61 2.84
N CYS A 201 -9.36 -11.85 3.19
CA CYS A 201 -9.80 -12.39 4.47
C CYS A 201 -9.65 -13.93 4.54
N GLY A 202 -8.72 -14.52 3.79
CA GLY A 202 -8.35 -15.94 3.91
C GLY A 202 -9.50 -16.93 3.72
N ARG A 203 -10.57 -16.53 3.02
CA ARG A 203 -11.83 -17.27 2.91
C ARG A 203 -12.43 -17.63 4.27
N GLY A 204 -12.35 -16.70 5.22
CA GLY A 204 -12.85 -16.87 6.58
C GLY A 204 -11.98 -17.76 7.47
N ARG A 205 -10.78 -18.15 7.03
CA ARG A 205 -9.81 -18.91 7.81
C ARG A 205 -8.64 -18.01 8.20
N LEU A 206 -8.51 -17.74 9.49
CA LEU A 206 -7.56 -16.76 10.03
C LEU A 206 -6.11 -17.03 9.59
N GLU A 207 -5.68 -18.30 9.58
CA GLU A 207 -4.34 -18.71 9.16
C GLU A 207 -4.02 -18.39 7.69
N ASN A 208 -5.07 -18.12 6.89
CA ASN A 208 -4.97 -17.73 5.49
C ASN A 208 -5.23 -16.23 5.27
N PHE A 209 -5.52 -15.44 6.32
CA PHE A 209 -5.63 -13.99 6.13
C PHE A 209 -4.29 -13.47 5.62
N HIS A 210 -4.35 -12.64 4.59
CA HIS A 210 -3.14 -12.06 4.02
C HIS A 210 -2.44 -11.17 5.05
N THR A 211 -3.21 -10.44 5.87
CA THR A 211 -2.69 -9.68 7.02
C THR A 211 -2.13 -10.56 8.13
N TYR A 212 -2.61 -11.80 8.29
CA TYR A 212 -2.02 -12.77 9.21
C TYR A 212 -0.64 -13.24 8.73
N TRP A 213 -0.44 -13.39 7.43
CA TRP A 213 0.89 -13.65 6.87
C TRP A 213 1.87 -12.51 7.08
N LEU A 214 1.40 -11.24 7.02
CA LEU A 214 2.24 -10.08 7.37
C LEU A 214 2.60 -10.05 8.86
N ARG A 215 1.68 -10.44 9.75
CA ARG A 215 1.96 -10.60 11.20
C ARG A 215 3.07 -11.61 11.46
N ARG A 216 3.06 -12.74 10.77
CA ARG A 216 4.10 -13.78 10.91
C ARG A 216 5.51 -13.26 10.63
N GLN A 217 5.67 -12.31 9.70
CA GLN A 217 6.97 -11.67 9.41
C GLN A 217 7.57 -10.95 10.62
N LEU A 218 6.73 -10.48 11.56
CA LEU A 218 7.18 -9.77 12.75
C LEU A 218 7.58 -10.72 13.89
N GLY A 219 7.01 -11.94 13.91
CA GLY A 219 7.41 -13.11 14.72
C GLY A 219 7.39 -12.99 16.25
N SER A 220 7.37 -11.79 16.82
CA SER A 220 7.45 -11.56 18.27
C SER A 220 7.03 -10.14 18.66
N PRO A 221 6.63 -9.89 19.93
CA PRO A 221 6.33 -8.52 20.41
C PRO A 221 7.44 -7.49 20.12
N ALA A 222 8.71 -7.91 20.10
CA ALA A 222 9.83 -7.03 19.74
C ALA A 222 9.80 -6.60 18.27
N GLY A 223 9.38 -7.48 17.34
CA GLY A 223 9.19 -7.14 15.94
C GLY A 223 8.02 -6.16 15.72
N TRP A 224 6.92 -6.34 16.48
CA TRP A 224 5.80 -5.39 16.50
C TRP A 224 6.25 -3.99 16.94
N GLU A 225 6.98 -3.91 18.05
CA GLU A 225 7.50 -2.64 18.57
C GLU A 225 8.51 -2.00 17.60
N ALA A 226 9.37 -2.81 16.97
CA ALA A 226 10.31 -2.32 15.96
C ALA A 226 9.58 -1.72 14.74
N LEU A 227 8.50 -2.35 14.28
CA LEU A 227 7.68 -1.80 13.19
C LEU A 227 6.94 -0.54 13.62
N ALA A 228 6.32 -0.53 14.80
CA ALA A 228 5.61 0.64 15.33
C ALA A 228 6.55 1.85 15.49
N SER A 229 7.78 1.62 15.94
CA SER A 229 8.85 2.63 15.99
C SER A 229 9.26 3.09 14.59
N TYR A 230 9.52 2.16 13.66
CA TYR A 230 9.86 2.49 12.27
C TYR A 230 8.77 3.30 11.57
N ARG A 231 7.49 3.00 11.82
CA ARG A 231 6.34 3.74 11.26
C ARG A 231 6.38 5.23 11.59
N ARG A 232 6.77 5.58 12.82
CA ARG A 232 6.86 6.96 13.28
C ARG A 232 7.82 7.79 12.42
N ASP A 233 8.93 7.17 12.02
CA ASP A 233 9.98 7.78 11.20
C ASP A 233 9.86 7.39 9.71
N HIS A 234 8.77 6.73 9.33
CA HIS A 234 8.59 6.20 7.99
C HIS A 234 8.50 7.36 6.99
N PRO A 235 9.37 7.40 5.97
CA PRO A 235 9.50 8.58 5.13
C PRO A 235 8.21 8.86 4.36
N TRP A 236 7.90 10.14 4.24
CA TRP A 236 6.71 10.60 3.53
C TRP A 236 6.61 10.05 2.10
N PHE A 237 7.73 9.83 1.42
CA PHE A 237 7.78 9.37 0.03
C PHE A 237 7.39 7.90 -0.16
N ALA A 238 7.22 7.14 0.91
CA ALA A 238 6.74 5.75 0.88
C ALA A 238 5.21 5.63 1.11
N LYS A 239 4.54 6.74 1.41
CA LYS A 239 3.09 6.83 1.65
C LYS A 239 2.22 7.21 0.43
N PRO A 240 2.71 7.73 -0.72
CA PRO A 240 1.85 8.23 -1.79
C PRO A 240 0.79 7.26 -2.33
N THR A 241 1.12 5.99 -2.56
CA THR A 241 0.17 5.00 -3.11
C THR A 241 -0.96 4.68 -2.13
N SER A 242 -0.65 4.40 -0.86
CA SER A 242 -1.68 4.22 0.19
C SER A 242 -2.53 5.47 0.37
N ASN A 243 -1.90 6.66 0.39
CA ASN A 243 -2.61 7.92 0.51
C ASN A 243 -3.52 8.23 -0.69
N LEU A 244 -3.11 7.82 -1.90
CA LEU A 244 -3.91 7.94 -3.12
C LEU A 244 -5.14 7.06 -2.99
N PHE A 245 -4.96 5.80 -2.64
CA PHE A 245 -6.08 4.87 -2.61
C PHE A 245 -7.09 5.26 -1.54
N ALA A 246 -6.64 5.62 -0.33
CA ALA A 246 -7.49 6.18 0.70
C ALA A 246 -8.25 7.45 0.24
N ALA A 247 -7.60 8.35 -0.52
CA ALA A 247 -8.25 9.53 -1.10
C ALA A 247 -9.39 9.15 -2.06
N LEU A 248 -9.24 8.05 -2.79
CA LEU A 248 -10.25 7.58 -3.74
C LEU A 248 -11.37 6.80 -3.04
N LEU A 249 -11.05 5.99 -2.02
CA LEU A 249 -11.99 5.16 -1.28
C LEU A 249 -12.96 5.98 -0.42
N LEU A 250 -12.48 7.03 0.25
CA LEU A 250 -13.25 7.75 1.26
C LEU A 250 -14.17 8.86 0.71
N ARG A 251 -14.37 8.91 -0.62
CA ARG A 251 -15.17 9.94 -1.31
C ARG A 251 -16.15 9.30 -2.30
N PRO A 252 -17.47 9.45 -2.10
CA PRO A 252 -18.47 8.85 -3.00
C PRO A 252 -18.32 9.24 -4.48
N ALA A 253 -17.83 10.45 -4.76
CA ALA A 253 -17.58 10.93 -6.12
C ALA A 253 -16.42 10.22 -6.84
N ARG A 254 -15.67 9.34 -6.14
CA ARG A 254 -14.44 8.72 -6.63
C ARG A 254 -14.52 7.18 -6.69
N VAL A 255 -15.68 6.58 -6.45
CA VAL A 255 -15.88 5.11 -6.43
C VAL A 255 -15.29 4.43 -7.68
N GLN A 256 -15.58 4.94 -8.87
CA GLN A 256 -15.04 4.35 -10.11
C GLN A 256 -13.53 4.57 -10.25
N ALA A 257 -13.02 5.73 -9.83
CA ALA A 257 -11.57 5.96 -9.79
C ALA A 257 -10.87 5.00 -8.80
N ALA A 258 -11.47 4.73 -7.65
CA ALA A 258 -10.95 3.72 -6.72
C ALA A 258 -10.87 2.33 -7.38
N TYR A 259 -11.91 1.93 -8.14
CA TYR A 259 -11.91 0.66 -8.88
C TYR A 259 -10.75 0.55 -9.88
N GLY A 260 -10.54 1.59 -10.69
CA GLY A 260 -9.44 1.59 -11.66
C GLY A 260 -8.06 1.67 -11.00
N CYS A 261 -7.92 2.41 -9.90
CA CYS A 261 -6.70 2.45 -9.10
C CYS A 261 -6.36 1.06 -8.54
N PHE A 262 -7.34 0.39 -7.96
CA PHE A 262 -7.18 -0.94 -7.39
C PHE A 262 -6.77 -1.98 -8.44
N LEU A 263 -7.38 -1.94 -9.64
CA LEU A 263 -6.99 -2.80 -10.75
C LEU A 263 -5.49 -2.71 -11.07
N VAL A 264 -4.93 -1.49 -11.09
CA VAL A 264 -3.49 -1.31 -11.33
C VAL A 264 -2.67 -1.84 -10.15
N PHE A 265 -3.14 -1.62 -8.92
CA PHE A 265 -2.46 -2.14 -7.72
C PHE A 265 -2.37 -3.67 -7.72
N GLU A 266 -3.42 -4.38 -8.15
CA GLU A 266 -3.39 -5.83 -8.30
C GLU A 266 -2.48 -6.27 -9.46
N SER A 267 -2.43 -5.51 -10.55
CA SER A 267 -1.73 -5.93 -11.78
C SER A 267 -0.22 -6.05 -11.65
N TRP A 268 0.40 -5.23 -10.79
CA TRP A 268 1.87 -5.21 -10.67
C TRP A 268 2.41 -6.08 -9.53
N VAL A 269 1.55 -6.71 -8.72
CA VAL A 269 2.01 -7.44 -7.53
C VAL A 269 2.88 -8.64 -7.92
N GLU A 270 2.42 -9.47 -8.84
CA GLU A 270 3.18 -10.64 -9.31
C GLU A 270 4.56 -10.26 -9.88
N PRO A 271 4.69 -9.36 -10.88
CA PRO A 271 6.01 -9.05 -11.44
C PRO A 271 6.94 -8.40 -10.41
N HIS A 272 6.40 -7.63 -9.46
CA HIS A 272 7.18 -7.04 -8.36
C HIS A 272 7.67 -8.09 -7.37
N PHE A 273 6.77 -8.95 -6.90
CA PHE A 273 7.07 -9.93 -5.86
C PHE A 273 7.92 -11.09 -6.37
N THR A 274 7.80 -11.47 -7.64
CA THR A 274 8.72 -12.42 -8.27
C THR A 274 10.17 -11.92 -8.17
N LEU A 275 10.43 -10.67 -8.54
CA LEU A 275 11.76 -10.06 -8.46
C LEU A 275 12.22 -9.81 -7.01
N LEU A 276 11.30 -9.43 -6.12
CA LEU A 276 11.61 -9.29 -4.69
C LEU A 276 12.03 -10.62 -4.07
N LEU A 277 11.33 -11.72 -4.39
CA LEU A 277 11.65 -13.07 -3.90
C LEU A 277 13.00 -13.58 -4.42
N GLU A 278 13.39 -13.24 -5.65
CA GLU A 278 14.74 -13.47 -6.17
C GLU A 278 15.79 -12.72 -5.33
N GLY A 279 15.54 -11.43 -5.06
CA GLY A 279 16.39 -10.60 -4.21
C GLY A 279 16.53 -11.17 -2.81
N MET A 280 15.42 -11.53 -2.17
CA MET A 280 15.39 -12.17 -0.84
C MET A 280 16.24 -13.44 -0.81
N THR A 281 16.11 -14.31 -1.82
CA THR A 281 16.93 -15.52 -1.94
C THR A 281 18.41 -15.19 -2.07
N ARG A 282 18.77 -14.21 -2.92
CA ARG A 282 20.16 -13.80 -3.15
C ARG A 282 20.85 -13.31 -1.87
N VAL A 283 20.13 -12.61 -1.00
CA VAL A 283 20.68 -12.06 0.26
C VAL A 283 20.49 -12.98 1.48
N GLY A 284 20.06 -14.23 1.27
CA GLY A 284 19.95 -15.24 2.32
C GLY A 284 18.68 -15.16 3.19
N ILE A 285 17.63 -14.49 2.74
CA ILE A 285 16.32 -14.48 3.40
C ILE A 285 15.50 -15.65 2.86
N HIS A 286 15.60 -16.80 3.52
CA HIS A 286 14.90 -18.04 3.16
C HIS A 286 13.77 -18.42 4.12
N ASP A 287 13.59 -17.65 5.19
CA ASP A 287 12.56 -17.88 6.20
C ASP A 287 11.16 -17.89 5.57
N ASP A 288 10.36 -18.92 5.89
CA ASP A 288 9.04 -19.13 5.29
C ASP A 288 8.03 -18.07 5.75
N ASP A 289 8.10 -17.63 7.01
CA ASP A 289 7.21 -16.58 7.56
C ASP A 289 7.47 -15.25 6.86
N MET A 290 8.73 -14.92 6.58
CA MET A 290 9.13 -13.74 5.80
C MET A 290 8.66 -13.79 4.34
N ARG A 291 8.50 -14.98 3.76
CA ARG A 291 8.28 -15.17 2.31
C ARG A 291 6.85 -15.53 1.92
N VAL A 292 6.04 -16.05 2.85
CA VAL A 292 4.73 -16.64 2.56
C VAL A 292 3.78 -15.64 1.90
N TYR A 293 3.74 -14.40 2.38
CA TYR A 293 2.89 -13.34 1.81
C TYR A 293 3.24 -13.10 0.34
N TYR A 294 4.50 -12.78 0.05
CA TYR A 294 4.95 -12.49 -1.31
C TYR A 294 4.79 -13.68 -2.25
N THR A 295 5.11 -14.89 -1.76
CA THR A 295 4.98 -16.13 -2.54
C THR A 295 3.54 -16.42 -2.93
N ALA A 296 2.58 -16.22 -2.01
CA ALA A 296 1.17 -16.44 -2.29
C ALA A 296 0.65 -15.49 -3.39
N HIS A 297 1.02 -14.21 -3.30
CA HIS A 297 0.53 -13.16 -4.21
C HIS A 297 1.06 -13.31 -5.65
N THR A 298 2.22 -13.96 -5.87
CA THR A 298 2.66 -14.32 -7.24
C THR A 298 1.68 -15.24 -7.98
N ARG A 299 0.80 -15.94 -7.26
CA ARG A 299 -0.18 -16.89 -7.84
C ARG A 299 -1.60 -16.35 -7.82
N ILE A 300 -1.92 -15.52 -6.83
CA ILE A 300 -3.29 -15.03 -6.57
C ILE A 300 -3.63 -13.86 -7.52
N ASP A 301 -2.76 -12.86 -7.60
CA ASP A 301 -3.10 -11.55 -8.20
C ASP A 301 -3.17 -11.50 -9.74
N PRO A 302 -2.47 -12.37 -10.51
CA PRO A 302 -2.70 -12.48 -11.95
C PRO A 302 -4.16 -12.81 -12.29
N ARG A 303 -4.87 -13.51 -11.39
CA ARG A 303 -6.30 -13.78 -11.53
C ARG A 303 -7.14 -12.56 -11.14
N HIS A 304 -6.82 -11.90 -10.03
CA HIS A 304 -7.60 -10.74 -9.55
C HIS A 304 -7.59 -9.57 -10.54
N SER A 305 -6.42 -9.22 -11.09
CA SER A 305 -6.31 -8.17 -12.10
C SER A 305 -7.16 -8.44 -13.35
N ARG A 306 -7.21 -9.70 -13.80
CA ARG A 306 -8.09 -10.14 -14.90
C ARG A 306 -9.57 -10.06 -14.50
N GLU A 307 -9.94 -10.55 -13.33
CA GLU A 307 -11.31 -10.50 -12.81
C GLU A 307 -11.82 -9.05 -12.69
N LEU A 308 -10.96 -8.09 -12.33
CA LEU A 308 -11.31 -6.67 -12.32
C LEU A 308 -11.54 -6.11 -13.74
N CYS A 309 -10.74 -6.51 -14.73
CA CYS A 309 -11.00 -6.14 -16.13
C CYS A 309 -12.34 -6.71 -16.61
N ASP A 310 -12.61 -7.98 -16.31
CA ASP A 310 -13.86 -8.65 -16.68
C ASP A 310 -15.06 -8.07 -15.92
N GLY A 311 -14.87 -7.69 -14.66
CA GLY A 311 -15.87 -7.01 -13.84
C GLY A 311 -16.30 -5.67 -14.45
N LEU A 312 -15.33 -4.86 -14.92
CA LEU A 312 -15.62 -3.66 -15.69
C LEU A 312 -16.33 -3.99 -17.00
N ARG A 313 -15.82 -4.95 -17.78
CA ARG A 313 -16.39 -5.33 -19.09
C ARG A 313 -17.84 -5.79 -18.97
N ALA A 314 -18.13 -6.66 -18.01
CA ALA A 314 -19.44 -7.27 -17.77
C ALA A 314 -20.38 -6.42 -16.89
N GLN A 315 -19.94 -5.24 -16.43
CA GLN A 315 -20.71 -4.41 -15.50
C GLN A 315 -22.12 -4.10 -16.00
N ARG A 316 -23.13 -4.36 -15.17
CA ARG A 316 -24.54 -4.00 -15.38
C ARG A 316 -25.16 -3.46 -14.07
N PRO A 317 -25.94 -2.34 -14.09
CA PRO A 317 -26.22 -1.49 -15.26
C PRO A 317 -24.93 -0.91 -15.86
N ARG A 318 -24.95 -0.61 -17.17
CA ARG A 318 -23.76 -0.11 -17.86
C ARG A 318 -23.33 1.21 -17.23
N LEU A 319 -22.02 1.40 -17.11
CA LEU A 319 -21.46 2.65 -16.64
C LEU A 319 -21.76 3.77 -17.63
N THR A 320 -22.02 4.96 -17.09
CA THR A 320 -22.11 6.19 -17.86
C THR A 320 -20.72 6.60 -18.38
N PRO A 321 -20.62 7.41 -19.45
CA PRO A 321 -19.32 7.87 -19.94
C PRO A 321 -18.45 8.58 -18.88
N PRO A 322 -18.98 9.41 -17.96
CA PRO A 322 -18.20 9.95 -16.84
C PRO A 322 -17.65 8.88 -15.88
N GLU A 323 -18.41 7.84 -15.57
CA GLU A 323 -17.99 6.73 -14.70
C GLU A 323 -16.86 5.92 -15.34
N VAL A 324 -16.98 5.61 -16.63
CA VAL A 324 -15.92 4.94 -17.40
C VAL A 324 -14.64 5.78 -17.40
N ARG A 325 -14.74 7.09 -17.64
CA ARG A 325 -13.57 7.99 -17.57
C ARG A 325 -12.96 8.07 -16.18
N ALA A 326 -13.78 8.05 -15.13
CA ALA A 326 -13.30 8.05 -13.76
C ALA A 326 -12.49 6.79 -13.44
N ALA A 327 -12.96 5.61 -13.88
CA ALA A 327 -12.21 4.36 -13.74
C ALA A 327 -10.84 4.43 -14.44
N LEU A 328 -10.80 4.86 -15.70
CA LEU A 328 -9.53 5.05 -16.40
C LEU A 328 -8.62 6.06 -15.71
N TYR A 329 -9.17 7.18 -15.23
CA TYR A 329 -8.40 8.19 -14.52
C TYR A 329 -7.77 7.66 -13.24
N GLY A 330 -8.50 6.85 -12.46
CA GLY A 330 -7.98 6.19 -11.28
C GLY A 330 -6.80 5.25 -11.58
N ALA A 331 -6.90 4.46 -12.65
CA ALA A 331 -5.80 3.60 -13.10
C ALA A 331 -4.55 4.40 -13.49
N HIS A 332 -4.72 5.48 -14.24
CA HIS A 332 -3.59 6.34 -14.64
C HIS A 332 -2.96 7.07 -13.43
N LEU A 333 -3.78 7.48 -12.45
CA LEU A 333 -3.28 8.04 -11.18
C LEU A 333 -2.43 7.02 -10.41
N ALA A 334 -2.86 5.76 -10.36
CA ALA A 334 -2.11 4.68 -9.71
C ALA A 334 -0.74 4.49 -10.35
N VAL A 335 -0.67 4.46 -11.68
CA VAL A 335 0.61 4.34 -12.42
C VAL A 335 1.52 5.54 -12.12
N ASP A 336 1.05 6.77 -12.26
CA ASP A 336 1.85 7.98 -12.01
C ASP A 336 2.37 8.04 -10.57
N THR A 337 1.49 7.77 -9.60
CA THR A 337 1.85 7.83 -8.18
C THR A 337 2.82 6.72 -7.80
N GLY A 338 2.60 5.50 -8.32
CA GLY A 338 3.50 4.35 -8.11
C GLY A 338 4.90 4.61 -8.63
N VAL A 339 5.02 5.08 -9.88
CA VAL A 339 6.33 5.41 -10.48
C VAL A 339 7.07 6.45 -9.64
N ARG A 340 6.41 7.54 -9.24
CA ARG A 340 7.03 8.60 -8.41
C ARG A 340 7.50 8.08 -7.04
N GLN A 341 6.69 7.24 -6.40
CA GLN A 341 7.03 6.61 -5.14
C GLN A 341 8.23 5.68 -5.31
N TYR A 342 8.21 4.79 -6.30
CA TYR A 342 9.30 3.86 -6.54
C TYR A 342 10.61 4.55 -6.96
N ASP A 343 10.55 5.65 -7.72
CA ASP A 343 11.71 6.51 -8.02
C ASP A 343 12.35 7.09 -6.76
N ARG A 344 11.53 7.50 -5.78
CA ARG A 344 12.01 8.03 -4.50
C ARG A 344 12.58 6.94 -3.62
N ILE A 345 11.89 5.80 -3.51
CA ILE A 345 12.35 4.63 -2.76
C ILE A 345 13.68 4.13 -3.32
N ARG A 346 13.80 3.97 -4.64
CA ARG A 346 15.04 3.53 -5.29
C ARG A 346 16.21 4.46 -4.96
N ARG A 347 16.03 5.77 -5.14
CA ARG A 347 17.07 6.76 -4.80
C ARG A 347 17.45 6.67 -3.32
N HIS A 348 16.48 6.50 -2.43
CA HIS A 348 16.77 6.35 -1.01
C HIS A 348 17.61 5.10 -0.71
N LEU A 349 17.22 3.95 -1.27
CA LEU A 349 17.97 2.69 -1.14
C LEU A 349 19.41 2.88 -1.63
N GLU A 350 19.62 3.51 -2.80
CA GLU A 350 20.96 3.80 -3.34
C GLU A 350 21.81 4.65 -2.37
N THR A 351 21.21 5.54 -1.57
CA THR A 351 21.93 6.29 -0.52
C THR A 351 22.26 5.49 0.75
N MET A 352 21.56 4.37 0.99
CA MET A 352 21.84 3.48 2.13
C MET A 352 23.06 2.57 1.90
N GLY A 353 23.45 2.36 0.64
CA GLY A 353 24.57 1.48 0.29
C GLY A 353 25.89 1.98 0.91
N PRO A 354 26.89 1.09 1.08
CA PRO A 354 28.19 1.51 1.58
C PRO A 354 28.71 2.65 0.70
N ARG A 355 28.96 3.83 1.30
CA ARG A 355 29.75 4.88 0.64
C ARG A 355 30.99 4.18 0.12
N SER A 356 31.17 4.15 -1.20
CA SER A 356 32.32 3.55 -1.85
C SER A 356 33.57 3.99 -1.11
N VAL A 357 34.20 3.06 -0.39
CA VAL A 357 35.54 3.27 0.16
C VAL A 357 36.39 3.56 -1.07
N HIS A 358 36.76 4.83 -1.25
CA HIS A 358 37.73 5.20 -2.25
C HIS A 358 38.94 4.31 -2.01
N ALA A 359 39.26 3.46 -2.98
CA ALA A 359 40.52 2.72 -2.98
C ALA A 359 41.64 3.75 -2.74
N PRO A 360 42.56 3.50 -1.79
CA PRO A 360 43.68 4.41 -1.59
C PRO A 360 44.42 4.53 -2.92
N ARG A 361 44.63 5.76 -3.37
CA ARG A 361 45.50 6.05 -4.53
C ARG A 361 46.84 5.36 -4.28
N PRO A 362 47.44 4.71 -5.30
CA PRO A 362 48.79 4.22 -5.18
C PRO A 362 49.69 5.39 -4.75
N GLN A 363 50.40 5.24 -3.65
CA GLN A 363 51.49 6.14 -3.32
C GLN A 363 52.60 5.87 -4.33
N ASP A 364 52.95 6.90 -5.10
CA ASP A 364 54.12 6.89 -5.97
C ASP A 364 55.38 6.70 -5.10
N HIS A 365 56.12 5.63 -5.39
CA HIS A 365 57.49 5.41 -4.92
C HIS A 365 58.49 5.81 -6.00
#